data_AF-A0A7Y9X451-F1
#
_entry.id   AF-A0A7Y9X451-F1
#
_cell.length_a   1.000
_cell.length_b   1.000
_cell.length_c   1.000
_cell.angle_alpha   90.00
_cell.angle_beta   90.00
_cell.angle_gamma   90.00
#
_symmetry.space_group_name_H-M   'P 1'
#
loop_
_entity.id
_entity.type
_entity.pdbx_description
1 polymer ?
#
loop_
_entity_poly.entity_id
_entity_poly.type
_entity_poly.pdbx_seq_one_letter_code
_entity_poly.pdbx_strand_id
1 'polypeptide(L)' 'MSAPRADGRQAHFYTVVSRDTIDTEYAARRQRFLAEQGYAYTIAHADDALGPKLPTVD' A
#
# COMPACT_ATOMS: atom_id res chain seq x y z
N MET A 1 8.83 -8.94 -8.30
CA MET A 1 10.01 -9.63 -7.75
C MET A 1 10.63 -8.67 -6.75
N SER A 2 10.48 -8.90 -5.44
CA SER A 2 10.94 -7.95 -4.42
C SER A 2 12.46 -8.03 -4.28
N ALA A 3 13.16 -6.89 -4.32
CA ALA A 3 14.58 -6.85 -4.05
C ALA A 3 14.83 -7.36 -2.60
N PRO A 4 15.67 -8.39 -2.41
CA PRO A 4 15.98 -8.88 -1.09
C PRO A 4 16.79 -7.84 -0.32
N ARG A 5 16.50 -7.66 0.97
CA ARG A 5 17.40 -6.96 1.88
C ARG A 5 18.66 -7.79 2.11
N ALA A 6 19.70 -7.18 2.70
CA ALA A 6 20.97 -7.84 3.02
C ALA A 6 20.82 -9.13 3.85
N ASP A 7 19.69 -9.28 4.55
CA ASP A 7 19.32 -10.44 5.37
C ASP A 7 18.39 -11.45 4.65
N GLY A 8 18.21 -11.32 3.34
CA GLY A 8 17.40 -12.23 2.52
C GLY A 8 15.88 -12.05 2.66
N ARG A 9 15.40 -11.15 3.52
CA ARG A 9 13.96 -10.87 3.65
C ARG A 9 13.47 -10.01 2.48
N GLN A 10 12.21 -10.22 2.09
CA GLN A 10 11.56 -9.33 1.12
C GLN A 10 11.46 -7.91 1.68
N ALA A 11 11.86 -6.92 0.89
CA ALA A 11 11.61 -5.53 1.22
C ALA A 11 10.13 -5.18 0.98
N HIS A 12 9.55 -4.44 1.92
CA HIS A 12 8.21 -3.85 1.81
C HIS A 12 8.34 -2.33 1.71
N PHE A 13 7.51 -1.72 0.86
CA PHE A 13 7.41 -0.29 0.68
C PHE A 13 5.97 0.14 0.86
N TYR A 14 5.76 1.27 1.54
CA TYR A 14 4.43 1.82 1.81
C TYR A 14 4.34 3.23 1.25
N THR A 15 3.13 3.63 0.84
CA THR A 15 2.82 5.01 0.51
C THR A 15 1.44 5.33 1.06
N VAL A 16 1.32 6.43 1.78
CA VAL A 16 0.03 6.95 2.25
C VAL A 16 -0.59 7.77 1.14
N VAL A 17 -1.89 7.57 0.89
CA VAL A 17 -2.65 8.23 -0.16
C VAL A 17 -3.88 8.85 0.48
N SER A 18 -4.07 10.15 0.31
CA SER A 18 -5.27 10.84 0.80
C SER A 18 -6.42 10.61 -0.17
N ARG A 19 -7.52 10.01 0.31
CA ARG A 19 -8.75 9.83 -0.47
C ARG A 19 -9.28 11.18 -0.96
N ASP A 20 -9.92 11.19 -2.12
CA ASP A 20 -10.52 12.38 -2.75
C ASP A 20 -9.56 13.54 -3.03
N THR A 21 -8.27 13.21 -3.17
CA THR A 21 -7.23 14.15 -3.60
C THR A 21 -6.49 13.64 -4.84
N ILE A 22 -5.66 14.49 -5.43
CA ILE A 22 -4.77 14.16 -6.56
C ILE A 22 -3.81 13.00 -6.26
N ASP A 23 -3.54 12.68 -4.98
CA ASP A 23 -2.73 11.53 -4.57
C ASP A 23 -3.25 10.21 -5.15
N THR A 24 -4.56 10.10 -5.37
CA THR A 24 -5.21 8.92 -5.96
C THR A 24 -4.75 8.68 -7.40
N GLU A 25 -4.60 9.75 -8.19
CA GLU A 25 -4.11 9.63 -9.56
C GLU A 25 -2.64 9.21 -9.60
N TYR A 26 -1.82 9.78 -8.71
CA TYR A 26 -0.43 9.38 -8.57
C TYR A 26 -0.30 7.91 -8.13
N ALA A 27 -1.18 7.45 -7.24
CA ALA A 27 -1.25 6.05 -6.82
C ALA A 27 -1.57 5.12 -8.00
N ALA A 28 -2.55 5.47 -8.84
CA ALA A 28 -2.90 4.69 -10.03
C ALA A 28 -1.74 4.60 -11.04
N ARG A 29 -1.03 5.71 -11.27
CA ARG A 29 0.17 5.73 -12.13
C ARG A 29 1.28 4.85 -11.55
N ARG A 30 1.52 4.92 -10.23
CA ARG A 30 2.50 4.08 -9.53
C ARG A 30 2.15 2.59 -9.59
N GLN A 31 0.88 2.24 -9.42
CA GLN A 31 0.41 0.86 -9.53
C GLN A 31 0.73 0.29 -10.91
N ARG A 32 0.42 1.02 -11.99
CA ARG A 32 0.73 0.58 -13.36
C ARG A 32 2.22 0.39 -13.57
N PHE A 33 3.03 1.38 -13.20
CA PHE A 33 4.49 1.31 -13.32
C PHE A 33 5.07 0.12 -12.56
N LEU A 34 4.66 -0.12 -11.31
CA LEU A 34 5.14 -1.24 -10.50
C LEU A 34 4.70 -2.59 -11.07
N ALA A 35 3.44 -2.69 -11.51
CA ALA A 35 2.92 -3.92 -12.12
C ALA A 35 3.65 -4.26 -13.42
N GLU A 36 3.93 -3.28 -14.29
CA GLU A 36 4.71 -3.45 -15.53
C GLU A 36 6.14 -3.95 -15.26
N GLN A 37 6.75 -3.53 -14.15
CA GLN A 37 8.05 -4.02 -13.70
C GLN A 37 7.97 -5.34 -12.91
N GLY A 38 6.78 -5.94 -12.80
CA GLY A 38 6.55 -7.22 -12.13
C GLY A 38 6.59 -7.15 -10.60
N TYR A 39 6.38 -5.98 -10.00
CA TYR A 39 6.22 -5.82 -8.57
C TYR A 39 4.76 -6.04 -8.14
N ALA A 40 4.58 -6.72 -7.02
CA ALA A 40 3.27 -6.82 -6.39
C ALA A 40 2.86 -5.45 -5.82
N TYR A 41 1.60 -5.09 -5.98
CA TYR A 41 1.02 -3.85 -5.47
C TYR A 41 -0.30 -4.16 -4.79
N THR A 42 -0.51 -3.60 -3.60
CA THR A 42 -1.72 -3.82 -2.80
C THR A 42 -2.22 -2.48 -2.28
N ILE A 43 -3.52 -2.24 -2.44
CA ILE A 43 -4.21 -1.10 -1.83
C ILE A 43 -4.88 -1.62 -0.56
N ALA A 44 -4.64 -0.94 0.55
CA ALA A 44 -5.29 -1.21 1.83
C ALA A 44 -5.93 0.08 2.32
N HIS A 45 -7.15 0.00 2.85
CA HIS A 45 -7.77 1.14 3.51
C HIS A 45 -7.24 1.24 4.94
N ALA A 46 -7.15 2.47 5.47
CA ALA A 46 -6.72 2.70 6.84
C ALA A 46 -7.61 1.95 7.85
N ASP A 47 -8.91 1.87 7.53
CA ASP A 47 -9.92 1.17 8.33
C ASP A 47 -9.66 -0.35 8.42
N ASP A 48 -8.98 -0.93 7.43
CA ASP A 48 -8.60 -2.35 7.40
C ASP A 48 -7.26 -2.60 8.11
N ALA A 49 -6.41 -1.57 8.22
CA ALA A 49 -5.07 -1.67 8.80
C ALA A 49 -5.06 -1.53 10.33
N LEU A 50 -6.07 -0.87 10.91
CA LEU A 50 -6.15 -0.51 12.33
C LEU A 50 -6.83 -1.60 13.18
N GLY A 51 -6.45 -2.88 13.04
CA GLY A 51 -6.90 -3.95 13.94
C GLY A 51 -8.44 -4.08 14.07
N PRO A 52 -8.95 -4.81 15.09
CA PRO A 52 -10.40 -4.87 15.30
C PRO A 52 -10.95 -3.48 15.58
N LYS A 53 -12.06 -3.13 14.90
CA LYS A 53 -12.78 -1.87 15.15
C LYS A 53 -13.05 -1.76 16.65
N LEU A 54 -12.59 -0.65 17.25
CA LEU A 54 -12.88 -0.34 18.65
C LEU A 54 -14.41 -0.41 18.84
N PRO A 55 -14.89 -1.00 19.95
CA PRO A 55 -16.33 -1.07 20.19
C PRO A 55 -16.89 0.34 20.19
N THR A 56 -17.88 0.58 19.32
CA THR A 56 -18.70 1.80 19.39
C THR A 56 -19.42 1.77 20.72
N VAL A 57 -19.14 2.72 21.60
CA VAL A 57 -19.94 2.97 22.80
C VAL A 57 -21.14 3.78 22.33
N ASP A 58 -22.32 3.16 22.30
CA ASP A 58 -23.61 3.86 22.19
C ASP A 58 -23.87 4.72 23.45
#